data_AF-A0A9E6E1D9-F1
#
_entry.id   AF-A0A9E6E1D9-F1
#
_cell.length_a   1.000
_cell.length_b   1.000
_cell.length_c   1.000
_cell.angle_alpha   90.00
_cell.angle_beta   90.00
_cell.angle_gamma   90.00
#
_symmetry.space_group_name_H-M   'P 1'
#
loop_
_entity.id
_entity.type
_entity.pdbx_description
1 polymer ?
#
loop_
_entity_poly.entity_id
_entity_poly.type
_entity_poly.pdbx_seq_one_letter_code
_entity_poly.pdbx_strand_id
1 'polypeptide(L)' 'MSDVNKIESGEKRSLEWKSFLFIAVVLFPVLSVAFVGGYGFIIWMLQVFFLGPPGAHGM' A
#
# COMPACT_ATOMS: atom_id res chain seq x y z
N MET A 1 -11.46 26.03 33.88
CA MET A 1 -12.17 25.40 32.76
C MET A 1 -11.44 25.54 31.41
N SER A 2 -10.28 26.20 31.36
CA SER A 2 -9.52 26.46 30.12
C SER A 2 -8.53 25.34 29.76
N ASP A 3 -8.10 24.55 30.73
CA ASP A 3 -7.10 23.49 30.56
C ASP A 3 -7.61 22.32 29.71
N VAL A 4 -8.88 21.94 29.87
CA VAL A 4 -9.51 20.83 29.11
C VAL A 4 -9.49 21.08 27.60
N ASN A 5 -9.74 22.32 27.16
CA ASN A 5 -9.78 22.66 25.74
C ASN A 5 -8.36 22.64 25.09
N LYS A 6 -7.32 22.91 25.88
CA LYS A 6 -5.93 22.87 25.42
C LYS A 6 -5.40 21.43 25.26
N ILE A 7 -5.85 20.49 26.10
CA ILE A 7 -5.52 19.07 25.96
C ILE A 7 -6.18 18.48 24.71
N GLU A 8 -7.45 18.79 24.46
CA GLU A 8 -8.19 18.27 23.30
C GLU A 8 -7.62 18.76 21.96
N SER A 9 -7.21 20.03 21.88
CA SER A 9 -6.59 20.61 20.68
C SER A 9 -5.16 20.10 20.43
N GLY A 10 -4.38 19.86 21.48
CA GLY A 10 -3.04 19.29 21.39
C GLY A 10 -3.04 17.81 20.97
N GLU A 11 -4.00 17.02 21.46
CA GLU A 11 -4.17 15.64 21.03
C GLU A 11 -4.60 15.57 19.56
N LYS A 12 -5.70 16.20 19.15
CA LYS A 12 -6.25 16.06 17.77
C LYS A 12 -5.19 16.26 16.69
N ARG A 13 -4.34 17.30 16.83
CA ARG A 13 -3.25 17.59 15.88
C ARG A 13 -2.20 16.48 15.79
N SER A 14 -1.90 15.81 16.90
CA SER A 14 -0.96 14.69 16.95
C SER A 14 -1.54 13.43 16.30
N LEU A 15 -2.83 13.17 16.50
CA LEU A 15 -3.51 12.02 15.90
C LEU A 15 -3.60 12.14 14.37
N GLU A 16 -3.86 13.34 13.83
CA GLU A 16 -3.89 13.59 12.39
C GLU A 16 -2.55 13.29 11.72
N TRP A 17 -1.44 13.74 12.32
CA TRP A 17 -0.09 13.48 11.83
C TRP A 17 0.27 11.99 11.86
N LYS A 18 -0.15 11.28 12.92
CA LYS A 18 0.07 9.83 13.05
C LYS A 18 -0.69 9.05 11.98
N SER A 19 -1.95 9.43 11.70
CA SER A 19 -2.73 8.83 10.61
C SER A 19 -2.10 9.10 9.24
N PHE A 20 -1.61 10.32 9.02
CA PHE A 20 -0.95 10.68 7.76
C PHE A 20 0.33 9.86 7.53
N LEU A 21 1.18 9.74 8.55
CA LEU A 21 2.40 8.92 8.49
C LEU A 21 2.08 7.43 8.33
N PHE A 22 1.04 6.92 9.01
CA PHE A 22 0.61 5.53 8.85
C PHE A 22 0.17 5.24 7.41
N ILE A 23 -0.63 6.12 6.81
CA ILE A 23 -1.05 5.99 5.42
C ILE A 23 0.17 6.05 4.49
N ALA A 24 1.04 7.05 4.64
CA ALA A 24 2.19 7.23 3.77
C ALA A 24 3.20 6.06 3.86
N VAL A 25 3.46 5.52 5.05
CA VAL A 25 4.51 4.52 5.30
C VAL A 25 3.99 3.09 5.25
N VAL A 26 2.69 2.87 5.47
CA VAL A 26 2.09 1.52 5.48
C VAL A 26 1.14 1.34 4.30
N LEU A 27 0.14 2.21 4.15
CA LEU A 27 -0.88 2.04 3.11
C LEU A 27 -0.25 2.07 1.71
N PHE A 28 0.53 3.09 1.39
CA PHE A 28 1.15 3.21 0.06
C PHE A 28 2.09 2.06 -0.28
N PRO A 29 3.01 1.62 0.61
CA PRO A 29 3.87 0.47 0.31
C PRO A 29 3.12 -0.85 0.16
N VAL A 30 2.14 -1.12 1.03
CA VAL A 30 1.29 -2.32 0.92
C VAL A 30 0.52 -2.29 -0.40
N LEU A 31 -0.04 -1.14 -0.76
CA LEU A 31 -0.75 -0.95 -2.02
C LEU A 31 0.20 -1.18 -3.21
N SER A 32 1.42 -0.66 -3.16
CA SER A 32 2.45 -0.88 -4.20
C SER A 32 2.75 -2.36 -4.40
N VAL A 33 2.97 -3.12 -3.33
CA VAL A 33 3.21 -4.57 -3.41
C VAL A 33 1.99 -5.31 -3.93
N ALA A 34 0.78 -4.94 -3.50
CA ALA A 34 -0.46 -5.56 -3.99
C ALA A 34 -0.66 -5.33 -5.49
N PHE A 35 -0.40 -4.12 -5.99
CA PHE A 35 -0.52 -3.81 -7.41
C PHE A 35 0.58 -4.47 -8.25
N VAL A 36 1.85 -4.28 -7.88
CA VAL A 36 2.98 -4.83 -8.65
C VAL A 36 2.99 -6.36 -8.57
N GLY A 37 2.84 -6.91 -7.36
CA GLY A 37 2.76 -8.35 -7.13
C GLY A 37 1.52 -8.98 -7.73
N GLY A 38 0.35 -8.35 -7.58
CA GLY A 38 -0.90 -8.80 -8.20
C GLY A 38 -0.83 -8.78 -9.73
N TYR A 39 -0.30 -7.71 -10.32
CA TYR A 39 -0.12 -7.63 -11.77
C TYR A 39 0.88 -8.68 -12.27
N GLY A 40 2.05 -8.82 -11.62
CA GLY A 40 3.02 -9.86 -11.95
C GLY A 40 2.45 -11.26 -11.81
N PHE A 41 1.65 -11.51 -10.78
CA PHE A 41 0.96 -12.78 -10.57
C PHE A 41 -0.09 -13.05 -11.65
N ILE A 42 -0.87 -12.05 -12.07
CA ILE A 42 -1.82 -12.18 -13.17
C ILE A 42 -1.09 -12.54 -14.47
N ILE A 43 0.00 -11.83 -14.79
CA ILE A 43 0.81 -12.13 -15.97
C ILE A 43 1.38 -13.54 -15.89
N TRP A 44 1.94 -13.94 -14.75
CA TRP A 44 2.44 -15.29 -14.53
C TRP A 44 1.35 -16.35 -14.69
N MET A 45 0.16 -16.14 -14.13
CA MET A 45 -0.99 -17.02 -14.30
C MET A 45 -1.40 -17.11 -15.78
N LEU A 46 -1.51 -15.98 -16.48
CA LEU A 46 -1.82 -15.96 -17.91
C LEU A 46 -0.76 -16.73 -18.73
N GLN A 47 0.51 -16.65 -18.34
CA GLN A 47 1.59 -17.45 -18.93
C GLN A 47 1.40 -18.94 -18.70
N VAL A 48 1.12 -19.36 -17.46
CA VAL A 48 0.92 -20.76 -17.09
C VAL A 48 -0.30 -21.37 -17.81
N PHE A 49 -1.40 -20.64 -17.95
CA PHE A 49 -2.67 -21.20 -18.46
C PHE A 49 -2.91 -21.01 -19.95
N PHE A 50 -2.44 -19.92 -20.55
CA PHE A 50 -2.82 -19.56 -21.93
C PHE A 50 -1.63 -19.34 -22.87
N LEU A 51 -0.55 -18.72 -22.40
CA LEU A 51 0.51 -18.20 -23.28
C LEU A 51 1.76 -19.10 -23.35
N GLY A 52 1.80 -20.19 -22.59
CA GLY A 52 2.96 -21.08 -22.50
C GLY A 52 4.09 -20.51 -21.62
N PRO A 53 5.08 -21.35 -21.25
CA PRO A 53 6.05 -21.03 -20.20
C PRO A 53 6.77 -19.69 -20.45
N PRO A 54 6.91 -18.85 -19.41
CA PRO A 54 7.66 -17.60 -19.53
C PRO A 54 9.12 -17.89 -19.89
N GLY A 55 9.53 -17.56 -21.12
CA GLY A 55 10.93 -17.68 -21.58
C GLY A 55 11.14 -18.33 -22.95
N ALA A 56 10.11 -18.85 -23.61
CA ALA A 56 10.26 -19.55 -24.90
C ALA A 56 10.24 -18.63 -26.15
N HIS A 57 10.65 -17.37 -26.04
CA HIS A 57 10.91 -16.50 -27.20
C HIS A 57 12.41 -16.32 -27.35
N GLY A 58 13.04 -17.33 -27.97
CA GLY A 58 14.49 -17.43 -28.09
C GLY A 58 14.95 -18.70 -28.80
N MET A 59 14.28 -19.05 -29.91
CA MET A 59 14.82 -19.82 -31.04
C MET A 59 14.21 -19.28 -32.32
#